data_AF-A0A7J8QCU7-F1
#
_entry.id   AF-A0A7J8QCU7-F1
#
_cell.length_a   1.000
_cell.length_b   1.000
_cell.length_c   1.000
_cell.angle_alpha   90.00
_cell.angle_beta   90.00
_cell.angle_gamma   90.00
#
_symmetry.space_group_name_H-M   'P 1'
#
loop_
_entity.id
_entity.type
_entity.pdbx_description
1 polymer ?
#
loop_
_entity_poly.entity_id
_entity_poly.type
_entity_poly.pdbx_seq_one_letter_code
_entity_poly.pdbx_strand_id
1 'polypeptide(L)'
;TAYDLSLVDYSWPQDAFDVISGNISQSWEKLDAGGIRSHSFELEAKKQGMFYGAPAVISFRIPTKAALQEAYSTSILPLDVLAEIPPEKKFE
;
A
#
# COMPACT_ATOMS: atom_id res chain seq x y z
N THR A 1 11.25 10.70 17.26
CA THR A 1 9.79 10.75 17.14
C THR A 1 9.42 11.52 15.88
N ALA A 2 8.47 10.98 15.12
CA ALA A 2 7.85 11.65 13.99
C ALA A 2 6.43 12.11 14.38
N TYR A 3 5.96 13.16 13.71
CA TYR A 3 4.66 13.79 13.95
C TYR A 3 3.96 14.04 12.62
N ASP A 4 2.64 14.24 12.68
CA ASP A 4 1.78 14.52 11.53
C ASP A 4 2.05 13.54 10.38
N LEU A 5 2.02 12.24 10.70
CA LEU A 5 2.29 11.19 9.74
C LEU A 5 1.08 11.00 8.85
N SER A 6 1.29 11.00 7.54
CA SER A 6 0.27 10.60 6.55
C SER A 6 0.84 9.54 5.64
N LEU A 7 0.10 8.47 5.42
CA LEU A 7 0.35 7.46 4.39
C LEU A 7 -0.71 7.61 3.32
N VAL A 8 -0.31 7.60 2.05
CA VAL A 8 -1.22 7.54 0.91
C VAL A 8 -0.65 6.61 -0.16
N ASP A 9 -1.46 5.67 -0.62
CA ASP A 9 -1.12 4.75 -1.70
C ASP A 9 -1.92 5.08 -2.97
N TYR A 10 -1.25 5.76 -3.90
CA TYR A 10 -1.84 6.17 -5.18
C TYR A 10 -1.80 5.09 -6.26
N SER A 11 -1.34 3.89 -5.93
CA SER A 11 -1.03 2.86 -6.92
C SER A 11 -2.24 2.13 -7.46
N TRP A 12 -3.43 2.33 -6.89
CA TRP A 12 -4.62 1.52 -7.13
C TRP A 12 -5.63 2.26 -8.01
N PRO A 13 -5.60 2.08 -9.35
CA PRO A 13 -6.49 2.78 -10.24
C PRO A 13 -7.91 2.18 -10.19
N GLN A 14 -8.92 3.05 -10.12
CA GLN A 14 -10.33 2.68 -9.94
C GLN A 14 -10.92 1.86 -11.09
N ASP A 15 -10.31 1.90 -12.28
CA ASP A 15 -10.75 1.11 -13.42
C ASP A 15 -10.22 -0.34 -13.40
N ALA A 16 -9.27 -0.66 -12.50
CA ALA A 16 -8.74 -2.01 -12.31
C ALA A 16 -9.05 -2.60 -10.93
N PHE A 17 -9.23 -1.77 -9.89
CA PHE A 17 -9.53 -2.21 -8.53
C PHE A 17 -10.63 -1.39 -7.88
N ASP A 18 -11.45 -2.03 -7.06
CA ASP A 18 -12.35 -1.38 -6.10
C ASP A 18 -11.80 -1.53 -4.68
N VAL A 19 -11.93 -0.48 -3.87
CA VAL A 19 -11.69 -0.56 -2.42
C VAL A 19 -12.95 -1.09 -1.76
N ILE A 20 -12.90 -2.32 -1.26
CA ILE A 20 -14.05 -2.99 -0.62
C ILE A 20 -14.04 -2.85 0.91
N SER A 21 -12.88 -2.55 1.50
CA SER A 21 -12.73 -2.30 2.94
C SER A 21 -11.54 -1.40 3.22
N GLY A 22 -11.65 -0.53 4.24
CA GLY A 22 -10.60 0.39 4.64
C GLY A 22 -10.45 1.59 3.70
N ASN A 23 -9.24 2.15 3.66
CA ASN A 23 -8.92 3.32 2.83
C ASN A 23 -7.48 3.19 2.32
N ILE A 24 -7.17 3.73 1.14
CA ILE A 24 -5.80 3.78 0.61
C ILE A 24 -4.92 4.83 1.31
N SER A 25 -5.50 5.58 2.24
CA SER A 25 -4.82 6.59 3.04
C SER A 25 -5.07 6.41 4.54
N GLN A 26 -4.13 6.86 5.34
CA GLN A 26 -4.22 6.86 6.80
C GLN A 26 -3.36 7.98 7.40
N SER A 27 -3.74 8.49 8.57
CA SER A 27 -2.95 9.49 9.28
C SER A 27 -2.81 9.16 10.76
N TRP A 28 -1.65 9.54 11.33
CA TRP A 28 -1.35 9.39 12.74
C TRP A 28 -0.68 10.65 13.27
N GLU A 29 -1.09 11.11 14.45
CA GLU A 29 -0.51 12.31 15.07
C GLU A 29 0.97 12.13 15.41
N LYS A 30 1.37 10.92 15.82
CA LYS A 30 2.69 10.65 16.38
C LYS A 30 3.15 9.22 16.20
N LEU A 31 4.45 9.07 15.94
CA LEU A 31 5.19 7.81 15.99
C LEU A 31 6.48 7.96 16.81
N ASP A 32 6.55 7.26 17.93
CA ASP A 32 7.74 7.25 18.77
C ASP A 32 8.88 6.42 18.18
N ALA A 33 10.11 6.69 18.62
CA ALA A 33 11.28 5.95 18.15
C ALA A 33 11.14 4.46 18.48
N GLY A 34 11.32 3.59 17.48
CA GLY A 34 11.07 2.15 17.60
C GLY A 34 9.58 1.75 17.59
N GLY A 35 8.66 2.71 17.49
CA GLY A 35 7.24 2.44 17.37
C GLY A 35 6.86 1.85 16.01
N ILE A 36 5.85 0.99 16.01
CA ILE A 36 5.30 0.38 14.79
C ILE A 36 3.83 0.80 14.66
N ARG A 37 3.40 1.07 13.42
CA ARG A 37 2.02 1.28 13.03
C ARG A 37 1.72 0.40 11.84
N SER A 38 0.49 -0.08 11.77
CA SER A 38 -0.01 -0.91 10.69
C SER A 38 -1.29 -0.30 10.15
N HIS A 39 -1.47 -0.40 8.84
CA HIS A 39 -2.67 0.01 8.12
C HIS A 39 -2.95 -1.01 7.04
N SER A 40 -4.22 -1.37 6.89
CA SER A 40 -4.67 -2.38 5.93
C SER A 40 -5.96 -1.91 5.27
N PHE A 41 -6.11 -2.28 4.00
CA PHE A 41 -7.33 -2.11 3.22
C PHE A 41 -7.46 -3.31 2.28
N GLU A 42 -8.66 -3.53 1.78
CA GLU A 42 -8.97 -4.67 0.91
C GLU A 42 -9.42 -4.16 -0.45
N LEU A 43 -8.97 -4.87 -1.48
CA LEU A 43 -9.25 -4.54 -2.88
C LEU A 43 -9.93 -5.72 -3.57
N GLU A 44 -10.89 -5.41 -4.43
CA GLU A 44 -11.42 -6.35 -5.42
C GLU A 44 -10.88 -6.00 -6.81
N ALA A 45 -10.34 -6.99 -7.51
CA ALA A 45 -9.83 -6.81 -8.87
C ALA A 45 -10.95 -6.93 -9.91
N LYS A 46 -10.95 -6.02 -10.89
CA LYS A 46 -11.92 -5.98 -11.99
C LYS A 46 -11.39 -6.53 -13.31
N LYS A 47 -10.06 -6.55 -13.48
CA LYS A 47 -9.40 -6.89 -14.74
C LYS A 47 -8.31 -7.92 -14.50
N GLN A 48 -8.20 -8.87 -15.42
CA GLN A 48 -7.10 -9.82 -15.44
C GLN A 48 -5.84 -9.18 -16.01
N GLY A 49 -4.68 -9.57 -15.49
CA GLY A 49 -3.37 -9.28 -16.05
C GLY A 49 -2.33 -8.86 -15.03
N MET A 50 -1.13 -8.57 -15.52
CA MET A 50 -0.01 -8.14 -14.69
C MET A 50 -0.23 -6.71 -14.19
N PHE A 51 -0.21 -6.56 -12.87
CA PHE A 51 -0.28 -5.28 -12.19
C PHE A 51 1.05 -4.94 -11.51
N TYR A 52 1.48 -3.69 -11.68
CA TYR A 52 2.69 -3.13 -11.09
C TYR A 52 2.29 -1.94 -10.22
N GLY A 53 2.29 -2.14 -8.89
CA GLY A 53 2.01 -1.06 -7.95
C GLY A 53 3.27 -0.27 -7.60
N ALA A 54 3.13 1.04 -7.40
CA ALA A 54 4.18 1.86 -6.82
C ALA A 54 4.20 1.71 -5.28
N PRO A 55 5.29 2.10 -4.62
CA PRO A 55 5.29 2.29 -3.18
C PRO A 55 4.26 3.32 -2.72
N ALA A 56 3.66 3.09 -1.56
CA ALA A 56 2.91 4.11 -0.85
C ALA A 56 3.85 5.23 -0.38
N VAL A 57 3.35 6.46 -0.40
CA VAL A 57 4.09 7.65 0.05
C VAL A 57 3.76 7.92 1.51
N ILE A 58 4.79 8.12 2.32
CA ILE A 58 4.68 8.44 3.74
C ILE A 58 5.30 9.83 3.95
N SER A 59 4.50 10.78 4.40
CA SER A 59 4.95 12.12 4.75
C SER A 59 4.89 12.33 6.27
N PHE A 60 5.87 13.01 6.83
CA PHE A 60 5.94 13.25 8.28
C PHE A 60 6.85 14.43 8.63
N ARG A 61 6.70 14.96 9.85
CA ARG A 61 7.58 15.99 10.41
C ARG A 61 8.48 15.40 11.47
N ILE A 62 9.71 15.92 11.58
CA ILE A 62 10.59 15.67 12.71
C ILE A 62 11.04 17.00 13.33
N PRO A 63 11.16 17.13 14.66
CA PRO A 63 11.42 18.42 15.32
C PRO A 63 12.72 19.10 14.87
N THR A 64 13.72 18.32 14.44
CA THR A 64 15.05 18.80 14.07
C THR A 64 15.17 19.25 12.62
N LYS A 65 14.12 19.09 11.81
CA LYS A 65 14.10 19.51 10.39
C LYS A 65 12.86 20.36 10.10
N ALA A 66 13.09 21.53 9.52
CA ALA A 66 12.01 22.44 9.14
C ALA A 66 11.17 21.94 7.96
N ALA A 67 11.79 21.19 7.04
CA ALA A 67 11.13 20.64 5.86
C ALA A 67 10.32 19.38 6.18
N LEU A 68 9.17 19.22 5.50
CA LEU A 68 8.42 17.95 5.49
C LEU A 68 9.32 16.83 4.98
N GLN A 69 9.29 15.68 5.65
CA GLN A 69 10.06 14.50 5.26
C GLN A 69 9.15 13.53 4.51
N GLU A 70 9.73 12.83 3.54
CA GLU A 70 9.07 11.79 2.78
C GLU A 70 9.85 10.48 2.88
N ALA A 71 9.10 9.38 2.92
CA ALA A 71 9.59 8.01 2.83
C ALA A 71 8.62 7.18 1.99
N TYR A 72 9.05 5.99 1.60
CA TYR A 72 8.28 5.10 0.73
C TYR A 72 8.15 3.72 1.37
N SER A 73 7.02 3.06 1.16
CA SER A 73 6.87 1.66 1.52
C SER A 73 7.78 0.76 0.66
N THR A 74 7.90 -0.51 1.04
CA THR A 74 8.44 -1.51 0.12
C THR A 74 7.53 -1.63 -1.10
N SER A 75 8.09 -1.66 -2.31
CA SER A 75 7.33 -1.93 -3.53
C SER A 75 6.70 -3.32 -3.46
N ILE A 76 5.47 -3.44 -3.94
CA ILE A 76 4.89 -4.76 -4.19
C ILE A 76 5.58 -5.40 -5.40
N LEU A 77 5.77 -6.72 -5.37
CA LEU A 77 6.15 -7.46 -6.56
C LEU A 77 5.00 -7.44 -7.58
N PRO A 78 5.28 -7.61 -8.88
CA PRO A 78 4.23 -7.69 -9.89
C PRO A 78 3.19 -8.76 -9.51
N LEU A 79 1.92 -8.40 -9.58
CA LEU A 79 0.81 -9.29 -9.27
C LEU A 79 0.18 -9.77 -10.58
N ASP A 80 0.09 -11.07 -10.78
CA ASP A 80 -0.69 -11.64 -11.88
C ASP A 80 -2.15 -11.78 -11.44
N VAL A 81 -2.92 -10.73 -11.68
CA VAL A 81 -4.27 -10.55 -11.13
C VAL A 81 -5.26 -11.38 -11.92
N LEU A 82 -6.09 -12.17 -11.22
CA LEU A 82 -7.08 -13.08 -11.81
C LEU A 82 -6.49 -14.06 -12.85
N ALA A 83 -5.22 -14.43 -12.70
CA ALA A 83 -4.57 -15.41 -13.57
C ALA A 83 -5.31 -16.75 -13.54
N GLU A 84 -5.60 -17.32 -14.70
CA GLU A 84 -6.11 -18.69 -14.78
C GLU A 84 -5.02 -19.65 -14.31
N ILE A 85 -5.22 -20.27 -13.14
CA ILE A 85 -4.36 -21.36 -12.67
C ILE A 85 -4.83 -22.62 -13.40
N PRO A 86 -4.02 -23.23 -14.28
CA PRO A 86 -4.39 -24.48 -14.92
C PRO A 86 -4.67 -25.53 -13.85
N PRO A 87 -5.69 -26.38 -14.02
CA PRO A 87 -5.95 -27.45 -13.06
C PRO A 87 -4.68 -28.29 -12.91
N GLU A 88 -4.19 -28.41 -11.67
CA GLU A 88 -3.08 -29.31 -11.37
C GLU A 88 -3.46 -30.69 -11.89
N LYS A 89 -2.60 -31.28 -12.74
CA LYS A 89 -2.70 -32.70 -13.06
C LYS A 89 -2.57 -33.44 -11.74
N LYS A 90 -3.69 -33.94 -11.20
CA LYS A 90 -3.66 -35.00 -10.21
C LYS A 90 -2.87 -36.13 -10.86
N PHE A 91 -1.68 -36.39 -10.33
CA PHE A 91 -0.92 -37.56 -10.74
C PHE A 91 -1.78 -38.80 -10.41
N GLU A 92 -2.03 -39.64 -11.42
CA GLU A 92 -2.62 -40.98 -11.24
C GLU A 92 -1.67 -41.90 -10.47
#